data_AF-A0AAU3N7Q7-F1
#
_entry.id   AF-A0AAU3N7Q7-F1
#
_cell.length_a   1.000
_cell.length_b   1.000
_cell.length_c   1.000
_cell.angle_alpha   90.00
_cell.angle_beta   90.00
_cell.angle_gamma   90.00
#
_symmetry.space_group_name_H-M   'P 1'
#
loop_
_entity.id
_entity.type
_entity.pdbx_description
1 polymer ?
#
loop_
_entity_poly.entity_id
_entity_poly.type
_entity_poly.pdbx_seq_one_letter_code
_entity_poly.pdbx_strand_id
1 'polypeptide(L)' 'MDLAAGAPPVRPAHHGPRDPAGALRRPALDVGCGPGRLRRAFLRQGIFAVGIDVTPRAVARTIALGGDPRQ' A
#
# COMPACT_ATOMS: atom_id res chain seq x y z
N MET A 1 26.99 -10.81 10.39
CA MET A 1 26.35 -9.50 10.23
C MET A 1 24.87 -9.72 10.44
N ASP A 2 24.34 -9.19 11.53
CA ASP A 2 22.98 -9.44 12.00
C ASP A 2 21.98 -8.55 11.23
N LEU A 3 21.03 -9.18 10.52
CA LEU A 3 19.99 -8.52 9.72
C LEU A 3 18.64 -8.62 10.43
N ALA A 4 18.58 -8.34 11.74
CA ALA A 4 17.35 -8.47 12.52
C ALA A 4 17.09 -7.30 13.47
N ALA A 5 17.06 -6.08 12.95
CA ALA A 5 16.35 -4.97 13.60
C ALA A 5 15.80 -4.01 12.54
N GLY A 6 14.85 -4.50 11.74
CA GLY A 6 14.04 -3.61 10.91
C GLY A 6 13.30 -2.63 11.81
N ALA A 7 13.34 -1.34 11.49
CA ALA A 7 12.62 -0.30 12.22
C ALA A 7 11.18 -0.74 12.52
N PRO A 8 10.62 -0.39 13.70
CA PRO A 8 9.24 -0.75 14.02
C PRO A 8 8.31 -0.26 12.91
N PRO A 9 7.25 -1.01 12.57
CA PRO A 9 6.35 -0.62 11.50
C PRO A 9 5.76 0.76 11.81
N VAL A 10 6.21 1.78 11.08
CA VAL A 10 5.63 3.11 11.13
C VAL A 10 4.17 2.99 10.73
N ARG A 11 3.26 3.38 11.64
CA ARG A 11 1.84 3.46 11.29
C ARG A 11 1.69 4.60 10.29
N PRO A 12 1.18 4.35 9.07
CA PRO A 12 1.00 5.41 8.10
C PRO A 12 0.09 6.49 8.68
N ALA A 13 0.51 7.75 8.57
CA ALA A 13 -0.31 8.87 8.97
C ALA A 13 -1.54 8.95 8.05
N HIS A 14 -2.73 8.79 8.61
CA HIS A 14 -3.98 8.97 7.87
C HIS A 14 -4.34 10.45 7.86
N HIS A 15 -4.38 11.06 6.68
CA HIS A 15 -4.85 12.43 6.51
C HIS A 15 -6.38 12.41 6.31
N GLY A 16 -7.14 12.69 7.36
CA GLY A 16 -8.60 12.72 7.34
C GLY A 16 -9.21 12.47 8.72
N PRO A 17 -10.54 12.67 8.89
CA PRO A 17 -11.21 12.39 10.16
C PRO A 17 -10.98 10.92 10.55
N ARG A 18 -10.46 10.70 11.76
CA ARG A 18 -10.42 9.35 12.34
C ARG A 18 -11.86 8.89 12.56
N ASP A 19 -12.15 7.66 12.16
CA ASP A 19 -13.31 6.95 12.69
C ASP A 19 -13.15 6.89 14.22
N PRO A 20 -14.17 7.26 15.02
CA PRO A 20 -14.13 7.15 16.48
C PRO A 20 -13.84 5.72 16.97
N ALA A 21 -14.11 4.69 16.16
CA ALA A 21 -13.74 3.30 16.46
C ALA A 21 -12.25 2.97 16.14
N GLY A 22 -11.47 3.91 15.62
CA GLY A 22 -10.07 3.73 15.23
C GLY A 22 -9.85 2.86 13.98
N ALA A 23 -10.92 2.41 13.33
CA ALA A 23 -10.88 1.57 12.14
C ALA A 23 -10.73 2.42 10.87
N LEU A 24 -9.75 2.08 10.02
CA LEU A 24 -9.67 2.68 8.69
C LEU A 24 -10.71 2.02 7.80
N ARG A 25 -11.94 2.54 7.72
CA ARG A 25 -13.00 1.97 6.85
C ARG A 25 -13.12 2.67 5.50
N ARG A 26 -12.23 3.62 5.20
CA ARG A 26 -12.24 4.41 3.97
C ARG A 26 -11.35 3.76 2.90
N PRO A 27 -11.69 3.91 1.61
CA PRO A 27 -10.77 3.60 0.51
C PRO A 27 -9.37 4.17 0.77
N ALA A 28 -8.34 3.36 0.52
CA ALA A 28 -6.95 3.74 0.75
C ALA A 28 -6.19 3.91 -0.58
N LEU A 29 -5.33 4.93 -0.63
CA LEU A 29 -4.34 5.12 -1.69
C LEU A 29 -2.94 4.89 -1.09
N ASP A 30 -2.20 3.94 -1.66
CA ASP A 30 -0.83 3.59 -1.29
C ASP A 30 0.14 4.23 -2.31
N VAL A 31 0.82 5.32 -1.91
CA VAL A 31 1.75 6.07 -2.78
C VAL A 31 3.17 5.54 -2.62
N GLY A 32 3.81 5.17 -3.74
CA GLY A 32 5.07 4.44 -3.70
C GLY A 32 4.85 2.99 -3.25
N CYS A 33 3.81 2.35 -3.78
CA CYS A 33 3.33 1.07 -3.27
C CYS A 33 4.35 -0.08 -3.39
N GLY A 34 5.34 0.06 -4.30
CA GLY A 34 6.39 -0.91 -4.54
C GLY A 34 5.85 -2.33 -4.72
N PRO A 35 6.30 -3.33 -3.94
CA PRO A 35 5.77 -4.68 -4.02
C PRO A 35 4.32 -4.85 -3.49
N GLY A 36 3.74 -3.81 -2.90
CA GLY A 36 2.35 -3.75 -2.43
C GLY A 36 2.14 -4.23 -1.00
N ARG A 37 3.15 -4.13 -0.11
CA ARG A 37 3.07 -4.63 1.27
C ARG A 37 1.91 -3.96 2.03
N LEU A 38 1.77 -2.65 1.89
CA LEU A 38 0.75 -1.88 2.61
C LEU A 38 -0.64 -2.08 2.00
N ARG A 39 -0.80 -1.99 0.66
CA ARG A 39 -2.03 -2.41 -0.04
C ARG A 39 -2.52 -3.79 0.41
N ARG A 40 -1.63 -4.80 0.50
CA ARG A 40 -2.00 -6.14 0.97
C ARG A 40 -2.51 -6.13 2.41
N ALA A 41 -1.96 -5.27 3.27
CA ALA A 41 -2.44 -5.14 4.65
C ALA A 41 -3.86 -4.56 4.70
N PHE A 42 -4.16 -3.54 3.88
CA PHE A 42 -5.50 -2.98 3.75
C PHE A 42 -6.52 -4.01 3.24
N LEU A 43 -6.19 -4.74 2.16
CA LEU A 43 -7.09 -5.76 1.61
C LEU A 43 -7.41 -6.87 2.61
N ARG A 44 -6.44 -7.29 3.43
CA ARG A 44 -6.68 -8.26 4.52
C ARG A 44 -7.61 -7.74 5.62
N GLN A 45 -7.74 -6.42 5.75
CA GLN A 45 -8.66 -5.77 6.69
C GLN A 45 -10.02 -5.45 6.04
N GLY A 46 -10.27 -5.90 4.80
CA GLY A 46 -11.50 -5.59 4.06
C GLY A 46 -11.56 -4.17 3.53
N ILE A 47 -10.43 -3.47 3.47
CA ILE A 47 -10.34 -2.08 3.00
C ILE A 47 -10.00 -2.10 1.51
N PHE A 48 -10.86 -1.50 0.70
CA PHE A 48 -10.55 -1.26 -0.71
C PHE A 48 -9.32 -0.36 -0.83
N ALA A 49 -8.29 -0.80 -1.56
CA ALA A 49 -7.04 -0.08 -1.67
C ALA A 49 -6.47 -0.09 -3.10
N VAL A 50 -6.08 1.08 -3.59
CA VAL A 50 -5.36 1.29 -4.86
C VAL A 50 -3.92 1.66 -4.55
N GLY A 51 -2.96 1.13 -5.32
CA GLY A 51 -1.54 1.47 -5.18
C GLY A 51 -1.04 2.15 -6.45
N ILE A 52 -0.23 3.20 -6.28
CA ILE A 52 0.47 3.89 -7.37
C ILE A 52 1.97 3.89 -7.11
N ASP A 53 2.77 3.77 -8.16
CA ASP A 53 4.23 3.78 -8.08
C ASP A 53 4.83 4.25 -9.41
N VAL A 54 5.80 5.15 -9.35
CA VAL A 54 6.48 5.71 -10.54
C VAL A 54 7.74 4.95 -10.93
N THR A 55 8.19 4.00 -10.12
CA THR A 55 9.42 3.27 -10.39
C THR A 55 9.23 2.30 -11.56
N PRO A 56 10.16 2.23 -12.52
CA PRO A 56 10.04 1.35 -13.69
C PRO A 56 9.83 -0.12 -13.31
N ARG A 57 10.47 -0.56 -12.22
CA ARG A 57 10.34 -1.94 -11.71
C ARG A 57 8.92 -2.25 -11.23
N ALA A 58 8.24 -1.31 -10.58
CA ALA A 58 6.86 -1.50 -10.14
C ALA A 58 5.90 -1.52 -11.34
N VAL A 59 6.10 -0.62 -12.31
CA VAL A 59 5.32 -0.59 -13.56
C VAL A 59 5.47 -1.90 -14.34
N ALA A 60 6.69 -2.36 -14.57
CA ALA A 60 6.95 -3.62 -15.28
C ALA A 60 6.30 -4.83 -14.58
N ARG A 61 6.32 -4.85 -13.25
CA ARG A 61 5.65 -5.89 -12.46
C ARG A 61 4.13 -5.83 -12.61
N THR A 62 3.53 -4.64 -12.60
CA THR A 62 2.08 -4.48 -12.81
C THR A 62 1.65 -4.97 -14.19
N ILE A 63 2.42 -4.62 -15.24
CA ILE A 63 2.17 -5.10 -16.61
C ILE A 63 2.30 -6.63 -16.68
N ALA A 64 3.34 -7.21 -16.08
CA ALA A 64 3.53 -8.66 -16.05
C ALA A 64 2.40 -9.42 -15.33
N LEU A 65 1.66 -8.74 -14.44
CA LEU A 65 0.49 -9.27 -13.76
C LEU A 65 -0.83 -8.99 -14.51
N GLY A 66 -0.76 -8.44 -15.73
CA GLY A 66 -1.92 -8.18 -16.59
C GLY A 66 -2.48 -6.76 -16.51
N GLY A 67 -1.79 -5.83 -15.84
CA GLY A 67 -2.20 -4.42 -15.82
C GLY A 67 -2.01 -3.75 -17.19
N ASP A 68 -2.99 -2.95 -17.61
CA ASP A 68 -2.90 -2.13 -18.82
C ASP A 68 -2.21 -0.79 -18.50
N PRO A 69 -1.06 -0.47 -19.11
CA PRO A 69 -0.39 0.80 -18.90
C PRO A 69 -1.14 2.03 -19.48
N ARG A 70 -2.28 1.81 -20.17
CA ARG A 70 -3.12 2.86 -20.73
C ARG A 70 -4.39 3.16 -19.92
N GLN A 71 -4.63 2.43 -18.83
CA GLN A 71 -5.68 2.75 -17.84
C GLN A 71 -5.09 3.54 -16.67
#